data_AF-A0A4S0JH02-F1
#
_entry.id   AF-A0A4S0JH02-F1
#
_cell.length_a   1.000
_cell.length_b   1.000
_cell.length_c   1.000
_cell.angle_alpha   90.00
_cell.angle_beta   90.00
_cell.angle_gamma   90.00
#
_symmetry.space_group_name_H-M   'P 1'
#
loop_
_entity.id
_entity.type
_entity.pdbx_description
1 polymer ?
#
loop_
_entity_poly.entity_id
_entity_poly.type
_entity_poly.pdbx_seq_one_letter_code
_entity_poly.pdbx_strand_id
1 'polypeptide(L)'
;MNAGIPEAVRNLTVTFRYNDVASVKELFDRYPGRLAALIMEPSRGDDPTDGFLHKVQRLCRDNGALLILDEMITGFRWHAGGAQKLYGIEPDLST
;
A
#
# COMPACT_ATOMS: atom_id res chain seq x y z
N MET A 1 -15.02 -9.90 16.27
CA MET A 1 -15.89 -10.94 15.69
C MET A 1 -16.15 -10.55 14.25
N ASN A 2 -15.49 -11.17 13.26
CA ASN A 2 -15.71 -10.86 11.83
C ASN A 2 -16.92 -11.67 11.32
N ALA A 3 -18.08 -11.43 11.93
CA ALA A 3 -19.34 -12.04 11.49
C ALA A 3 -19.94 -11.19 10.35
N GLY A 4 -20.43 -11.84 9.29
CA GLY A 4 -21.16 -11.19 8.20
C GLY A 4 -20.38 -10.92 6.91
N ILE A 5 -19.05 -11.01 6.91
CA ILE A 5 -18.25 -10.94 5.68
C ILE A 5 -18.03 -12.37 5.15
N PRO A 6 -18.51 -12.72 3.94
CA PRO A 6 -18.31 -14.05 3.37
C PRO A 6 -16.83 -14.41 3.27
N GLU A 7 -16.51 -15.67 3.59
CA GLU A 7 -15.14 -16.18 3.53
C GLU A 7 -14.51 -16.02 2.13
N ALA A 8 -15.32 -16.23 1.08
CA ALA A 8 -14.90 -16.03 -0.30
C ALA A 8 -14.37 -14.62 -0.58
N VAL A 9 -14.92 -13.58 0.09
CA VAL A 9 -14.44 -12.19 -0.06
C VAL A 9 -13.19 -11.97 0.78
N ARG A 10 -13.15 -12.50 2.01
CA ARG A 10 -11.99 -12.37 2.90
C ARG A 10 -10.73 -12.98 2.29
N ASN A 11 -10.88 -14.09 1.56
CA ASN A 11 -9.78 -14.77 0.90
C ASN A 11 -9.19 -14.02 -0.31
N LEU A 12 -9.83 -12.91 -0.75
CA LEU A 12 -9.30 -12.03 -1.80
C LEU A 12 -8.32 -10.97 -1.27
N THR A 13 -8.21 -10.83 0.05
CA THR A 13 -7.33 -9.84 0.68
C THR A 13 -6.26 -10.53 1.50
N VAL A 14 -5.01 -10.09 1.32
CA VAL A 14 -3.88 -10.47 2.16
C VAL A 14 -3.29 -9.20 2.79
N THR A 15 -2.68 -9.33 3.96
CA THR A 15 -2.16 -8.19 4.73
C THR A 15 -0.64 -8.24 4.84
N PHE A 16 -0.03 -7.07 4.90
CA PHE A 16 1.39 -6.87 5.16
C PHE A 16 1.57 -6.02 6.42
N ARG A 17 2.82 -5.86 6.88
CA ARG A 17 3.17 -4.98 8.00
C ARG A 17 3.73 -3.67 7.45
N TYR A 18 3.16 -2.55 7.86
CA TYR A 18 3.66 -1.21 7.50
C TYR A 18 5.11 -1.03 8.00
N ASN A 19 5.94 -0.29 7.24
CA ASN A 19 7.39 -0.15 7.45
C ASN A 19 8.21 -1.47 7.42
N ASP A 20 7.62 -2.59 7.01
CA ASP A 20 8.32 -3.86 6.80
C ASP A 20 8.21 -4.29 5.33
N VAL A 21 9.18 -3.84 4.53
CA VAL A 21 9.25 -4.16 3.10
C VAL A 21 9.42 -5.67 2.83
N ALA A 22 10.03 -6.42 3.77
CA ALA A 22 10.19 -7.86 3.61
C ALA A 22 8.82 -8.55 3.65
N SER A 23 7.90 -8.09 4.50
CA SER A 23 6.53 -8.60 4.53
C SER A 23 5.78 -8.38 3.21
N VAL A 24 6.02 -7.25 2.52
CA VAL A 24 5.43 -6.97 1.20
C VAL A 24 6.05 -7.87 0.14
N LYS A 25 7.37 -8.02 0.16
CA LYS A 25 8.09 -8.89 -0.78
C LYS A 25 7.62 -10.34 -0.66
N GLU A 26 7.44 -10.84 0.56
CA GLU A 26 6.97 -12.20 0.81
C GLU A 26 5.59 -12.46 0.18
N LEU A 27 4.69 -11.47 0.19
CA LEU A 27 3.39 -11.60 -0.47
C LEU A 27 3.53 -11.71 -1.99
N PHE A 28 4.37 -10.89 -2.62
CA PHE A 28 4.62 -11.00 -4.06
C PHE A 28 5.27 -12.35 -4.43
N ASP A 29 6.21 -12.84 -3.62
CA ASP A 29 6.84 -14.15 -3.81
C ASP A 29 5.81 -15.30 -3.65
N ARG A 30 4.86 -15.17 -2.71
CA ARG A 30 3.83 -16.19 -2.43
C ARG A 30 2.68 -16.18 -3.45
N TYR A 31 2.39 -15.02 -4.04
CA TYR A 31 1.27 -14.80 -4.96
C TYR A 31 1.73 -14.19 -6.29
N PRO A 32 2.65 -14.85 -7.03
CA PRO A 32 3.23 -14.29 -8.24
C PRO A 32 2.15 -14.04 -9.30
N GLY A 33 2.05 -12.79 -9.76
CA GLY A 33 1.07 -12.37 -10.77
C GLY A 33 -0.40 -12.42 -10.31
N ARG A 34 -0.66 -12.57 -9.01
CA ARG A 34 -2.03 -12.69 -8.46
C ARG A 34 -2.47 -11.51 -7.60
N LEU A 35 -1.57 -10.59 -7.27
CA LEU A 35 -1.91 -9.36 -6.55
C LEU A 35 -2.28 -8.27 -7.56
N ALA A 36 -3.55 -7.86 -7.56
CA ALA A 36 -4.02 -6.81 -8.45
C ALA A 36 -3.54 -5.41 -8.02
N ALA A 37 -3.54 -5.15 -6.71
CA ALA A 37 -3.14 -3.88 -6.14
C ALA A 37 -2.63 -4.05 -4.71
N LEU A 38 -1.86 -3.07 -4.26
CA LEU A 38 -1.52 -2.84 -2.86
C LEU A 38 -2.05 -1.47 -2.47
N ILE A 39 -2.92 -1.43 -1.46
CA ILE A 39 -3.50 -0.20 -0.91
C ILE A 39 -2.96 0.06 0.50
N MET A 40 -2.60 1.32 0.79
CA MET A 40 -2.16 1.74 2.12
C MET A 40 -2.41 3.24 2.37
N GLU A 41 -2.57 3.63 3.63
CA GLU A 41 -2.38 5.03 4.04
C GLU A 41 -0.86 5.36 4.00
N PRO A 42 -0.43 6.48 3.40
CA PRO A 42 1.00 6.80 3.24
C PRO A 42 1.69 7.23 4.54
N SER A 43 0.93 7.70 5.53
CA SER A 43 1.34 7.89 6.92
C SER A 43 0.07 7.99 7.76
N ARG A 44 -0.02 7.21 8.84
CA ARG A 44 -1.19 7.19 9.74
C ARG A 44 -0.82 7.50 11.18
N GLY A 45 0.06 6.68 11.75
CA GLY A 45 0.59 6.83 13.12
C GLY A 45 2.09 7.06 13.11
N ASP A 46 2.81 6.28 12.30
CA ASP A 46 4.24 6.40 12.08
C ASP A 46 4.52 6.86 10.65
N ASP A 47 5.55 7.68 10.49
CA ASP A 47 6.05 8.08 9.18
C ASP A 47 6.76 6.92 8.48
N PRO A 48 6.80 6.91 7.13
CA PRO A 48 7.51 5.89 6.38
C PRO A 48 9.02 5.98 6.65
N THR A 49 9.64 4.87 7.04
CA THR A 49 11.08 4.81 7.32
C THR A 49 11.84 4.09 6.21
N ASP A 50 13.16 4.30 6.15
CA ASP A 50 14.07 3.55 5.27
C ASP A 50 13.63 3.47 3.79
N GLY A 51 12.96 4.52 3.29
CA GLY A 51 12.43 4.55 1.93
C GLY A 51 11.32 3.53 1.66
N PHE A 52 10.57 3.10 2.68
CA PHE A 52 9.54 2.07 2.60
C PHE A 52 8.59 2.27 1.41
N LEU A 53 7.99 3.45 1.26
CA LEU A 53 7.05 3.74 0.16
C LEU A 53 7.70 3.57 -1.23
N HIS A 54 8.94 4.02 -1.40
CA HIS A 54 9.67 3.89 -2.66
C HIS A 54 9.97 2.43 -2.99
N LYS A 55 10.35 1.64 -1.98
CA LYS A 55 10.60 0.21 -2.13
C LYS A 55 9.30 -0.54 -2.47
N VAL A 56 8.18 -0.19 -1.84
CA VAL A 56 6.88 -0.78 -2.17
C VAL A 56 6.43 -0.40 -3.57
N GLN A 57 6.56 0.87 -3.97
CA GLN A 57 6.26 1.31 -5.35
C GLN A 57 7.07 0.51 -6.38
N ARG A 58 8.36 0.29 -6.12
CA ARG A 58 9.19 -0.56 -6.98
C ARG A 58 8.67 -1.99 -7.03
N LEU A 59 8.35 -2.61 -5.89
CA LEU A 59 7.81 -3.97 -5.85
C LEU A 59 6.50 -4.09 -6.62
N CYS A 60 5.59 -3.12 -6.49
CA CYS A 60 4.35 -3.07 -7.25
C CYS A 60 4.63 -3.02 -8.76
N ARG A 61 5.51 -2.11 -9.22
CA ARG A 61 5.90 -1.97 -10.63
C ARG A 61 6.55 -3.25 -11.17
N ASP A 62 7.51 -3.81 -10.44
CA ASP A 62 8.25 -5.01 -10.84
C ASP A 62 7.34 -6.24 -10.97
N ASN A 63 6.17 -6.25 -10.29
CA ASN A 63 5.20 -7.35 -10.29
C ASN A 63 3.90 -7.04 -11.05
N GLY A 64 3.77 -5.85 -11.65
CA GLY A 64 2.57 -5.44 -12.39
C GLY A 64 1.32 -5.23 -11.52
N ALA A 65 1.49 -4.94 -10.23
CA ALA A 65 0.40 -4.59 -9.32
C ALA A 65 0.28 -3.06 -9.19
N LEU A 66 -0.94 -2.55 -9.03
CA LEU A 66 -1.16 -1.12 -8.79
C LEU A 66 -0.76 -0.73 -7.37
N LEU A 67 -0.09 0.41 -7.20
CA LEU A 67 0.06 1.07 -5.91
C LEU A 67 -1.06 2.08 -5.72
N ILE A 68 -1.85 1.91 -4.65
CA ILE A 68 -2.91 2.83 -4.25
C ILE A 68 -2.52 3.49 -2.93
N LEU A 69 -2.44 4.83 -2.91
CA LEU A 69 -2.29 5.57 -1.66
C LEU A 69 -3.65 6.13 -1.23
N ASP A 70 -4.10 5.69 -0.05
CA ASP A 70 -5.29 6.24 0.61
C ASP A 70 -4.92 7.52 1.34
N GLU A 71 -5.26 8.64 0.73
CA GLU A 71 -4.96 10.00 1.19
C GLU A 71 -6.20 10.70 1.77
N MET A 72 -7.23 9.96 2.21
CA MET A 72 -8.41 10.54 2.84
C MET A 72 -8.08 11.40 4.07
N ILE A 73 -7.00 11.05 4.78
CA ILE A 73 -6.45 11.82 5.90
C ILE A 73 -5.34 12.76 5.42
N THR A 74 -4.37 12.25 4.65
CA THR A 74 -3.13 12.97 4.35
C THR A 74 -3.27 14.03 3.25
N GLY A 75 -4.22 13.82 2.34
CA GLY A 75 -4.53 14.67 1.19
C GLY A 75 -4.87 16.09 1.62
N PHE A 76 -4.20 17.07 1.00
CA PHE A 76 -4.30 18.51 1.30
C PHE A 76 -4.02 18.92 2.75
N ARG A 77 -3.64 17.98 3.62
CA ARG A 77 -3.44 18.23 5.05
C ARG A 77 -1.97 18.16 5.46
N TRP A 78 -1.21 17.23 4.90
CA TRP A 78 0.23 17.13 5.12
C TRP A 78 0.98 18.03 4.14
N HIS A 79 0.45 18.17 2.93
CA HIS A 79 0.96 19.04 1.88
C HIS A 79 -0.18 19.38 0.91
N ALA A 80 -0.09 20.51 0.20
CA ALA A 80 -1.09 20.91 -0.79
C ALA A 80 -1.26 19.91 -1.95
N GLY A 81 -0.26 19.05 -2.17
CA GLY A 81 -0.29 17.94 -3.11
C GLY A 81 -0.40 16.56 -2.45
N GLY A 82 -0.83 16.48 -1.19
CA GLY A 82 -0.91 15.23 -0.42
C GLY A 82 0.45 14.70 0.06
N ALA A 83 0.40 13.65 0.87
CA ALA A 83 1.56 12.90 1.33
C ALA A 83 2.34 12.28 0.17
N GLN A 84 1.69 11.94 -0.95
CA GLN A 84 2.41 11.51 -2.15
C GLN A 84 3.43 12.57 -2.61
N LYS A 85 3.06 13.86 -2.60
CA LYS A 85 3.98 14.94 -2.95
C LYS A 85 5.02 15.20 -1.86
N LEU A 86 4.63 15.10 -0.60
CA LEU A 86 5.55 15.24 0.55
C LEU A 86 6.66 14.20 0.52
N TYR A 87 6.30 12.94 0.23
CA TYR A 87 7.24 11.81 0.24
C TYR A 87 7.86 11.50 -1.13
N GLY A 88 7.54 12.27 -2.17
CA GLY A 88 8.10 12.07 -3.51
C GLY A 88 7.64 10.77 -4.20
N ILE A 89 6.42 10.32 -3.90
CA ILE A 89 5.82 9.11 -4.47
C ILE A 89 4.76 9.50 -5.50
N GLU A 90 4.65 8.68 -6.54
CA GLU A 90 3.64 8.78 -7.59
C GLU A 90 2.86 7.45 -7.63
N PRO A 91 1.74 7.34 -6.90
CA PRO A 91 0.94 6.13 -6.95
C PRO A 91 0.21 6.01 -8.28
N ASP A 92 -0.24 4.80 -8.61
CA ASP A 92 -1.08 4.58 -9.79
C ASP A 92 -2.50 5.13 -9.57
N LEU A 93 -2.98 5.08 -8.32
CA LEU A 93 -4.26 5.64 -7.89
C LEU A 93 -4.12 6.30 -6.52
N SER A 94 -4.90 7.36 -6.27
CA SER A 94 -4.97 8.06 -4.98
C SER A 94 -6.43 8.31 -4.63
N THR A 95 -6.80 8.14 -3.36
CA THR A 95 -8.16 8.43 -2.85
C THR A 95 -8.16 9.47 -1.75
#